data_AF-A0A956G4N1-F1
#
_entry.id   AF-A0A956G4N1-F1
#
_cell.length_a   1.000
_cell.length_b   1.000
_cell.length_c   1.000
_cell.angle_alpha   90.00
_cell.angle_beta   90.00
_cell.angle_gamma   90.00
#
_symmetry.space_group_name_H-M   'P 1'
#
loop_
_entity.id
_entity.type
_entity.pdbx_description
1 polymer ?
#
loop_
_entity_poly.entity_id
_entity_poly.type
_entity_poly.pdbx_seq_one_letter_code
_entity_poly.pdbx_strand_id
1 'polypeptide(L)'
;MSPTAYAPLLGGAAALIAFGTFTVYLASIPRGKVPARPVGSVVLQVLALLAAIAALIVATRVAGTSLGATIAPSATAMVLSGLFLYLLSQRKTPVGKLAVAVGDTLLPFTSKDQRGAPFDSASLDGKRVLLKFFRGHW
;
A
#
# COMPACT_ATOMS: atom_id res chain seq x y z
N MET A 1 -29.81 16.81 12.08
CA MET A 1 -29.27 16.90 10.70
C MET A 1 -30.37 16.53 9.73
N SER A 2 -30.49 17.21 8.59
CA SER A 2 -31.52 16.86 7.59
C SER A 2 -31.17 15.54 6.91
N PRO A 3 -32.15 14.69 6.55
CA PRO A 3 -31.91 13.47 5.80
C PRO A 3 -31.13 13.67 4.49
N THR A 4 -31.30 14.84 3.86
CA THR A 4 -30.61 15.26 2.64
C THR A 4 -29.10 15.47 2.80
N ALA A 5 -28.61 15.66 4.04
CA ALA A 5 -27.19 15.89 4.31
C ALA A 5 -26.40 14.60 4.54
N TYR A 6 -27.06 13.46 4.79
CA TYR A 6 -26.34 12.22 5.15
C TYR A 6 -25.48 11.68 4.01
N ALA A 7 -26.00 11.64 2.78
CA ALA A 7 -25.26 11.14 1.63
C ALA A 7 -23.98 11.95 1.33
N PRO A 8 -24.01 13.30 1.21
CA PRO A 8 -22.80 14.06 0.94
C PRO A 8 -21.79 13.99 2.10
N LEU A 9 -22.24 13.92 3.36
CA LEU A 9 -21.34 13.76 4.50
C LEU A 9 -20.68 12.38 4.54
N LEU A 10 -21.44 11.33 4.23
CA LEU A 10 -20.90 9.97 4.17
C LEU A 10 -19.88 9.83 3.02
N GLY A 11 -20.20 10.39 1.85
CA GLY A 11 -19.27 10.44 0.71
C GLY A 11 -18.01 11.24 1.04
N GLY A 12 -18.16 12.40 1.67
CA GLY A 12 -17.04 13.24 2.11
C GLY A 12 -16.15 12.54 3.14
N ALA A 13 -16.73 11.90 4.15
CA ALA A 13 -15.99 11.12 5.14
C ALA A 13 -15.24 9.95 4.49
N ALA A 14 -15.88 9.24 3.56
CA ALA A 14 -15.25 8.17 2.78
C ALA A 14 -14.02 8.68 2.01
N ALA A 15 -14.14 9.83 1.34
CA ALA A 15 -13.05 10.44 0.58
C ALA A 15 -11.86 10.81 1.48
N LEU A 16 -12.14 11.42 2.64
CA LEU A 16 -11.11 11.80 3.61
C LEU A 16 -10.40 10.57 4.18
N ILE A 17 -11.12 9.50 4.53
CA ILE A 17 -10.53 8.25 5.01
C ILE A 17 -9.67 7.62 3.93
N ALA A 18 -10.19 7.49 2.70
CA ALA A 18 -9.47 6.89 1.58
C ALA A 18 -8.17 7.65 1.26
N PHE A 19 -8.27 8.97 1.11
CA PHE A 19 -7.14 9.84 0.82
C PHE A 19 -6.12 9.82 1.97
N GLY A 20 -6.57 10.09 3.21
CA GLY A 20 -5.69 10.15 4.37
C GLY A 20 -4.95 8.84 4.61
N THR A 21 -5.65 7.70 4.53
CA THR A 21 -5.03 6.37 4.68
C THR A 21 -4.01 6.10 3.57
N PHE A 22 -4.33 6.46 2.33
CA PHE A 22 -3.41 6.29 1.21
C PHE A 22 -2.15 7.17 1.39
N THR A 23 -2.31 8.44 1.75
CA THR A 23 -1.19 9.36 2.02
C THR A 23 -0.29 8.85 3.14
N VAL A 24 -0.87 8.42 4.27
CA VAL A 24 -0.10 7.88 5.40
C VAL A 24 0.68 6.63 4.98
N TYR A 25 0.05 5.73 4.22
CA TYR A 25 0.72 4.55 3.69
C TYR A 25 1.89 4.92 2.78
N LEU A 26 1.69 5.80 1.78
CA LEU A 26 2.73 6.23 0.86
C LEU A 26 3.89 6.94 1.58
N ALA A 27 3.58 7.76 2.59
CA ALA A 27 4.59 8.44 3.41
C ALA A 27 5.47 7.49 4.23
N SER A 28 5.01 6.24 4.47
CA SER A 28 5.81 5.21 5.17
C SER A 28 6.85 4.53 4.27
N ILE A 29 6.67 4.59 2.94
CA ILE A 29 7.56 3.97 1.94
C ILE A 29 8.99 4.52 2.00
N PRO A 30 9.24 5.84 1.82
CA PRO A 30 10.61 6.37 1.83
C PRO A 30 11.29 6.24 3.19
N ARG A 31 10.51 6.04 4.26
CA ARG A 31 11.02 5.84 5.62
C ARG A 31 11.37 4.39 5.94
N GLY A 32 11.09 3.44 5.04
CA GLY A 32 11.27 2.01 5.28
C GLY A 32 10.38 1.46 6.41
N LYS A 33 9.28 2.16 6.74
CA LYS A 33 8.37 1.81 7.85
C LYS A 33 7.05 1.19 7.38
N VAL A 34 6.98 0.72 6.13
CA VAL A 34 5.79 0.06 5.60
C VAL A 34 5.54 -1.22 6.39
N PRO A 35 4.37 -1.40 7.02
CA PRO A 35 4.06 -2.64 7.72
C PRO A 35 4.15 -3.85 6.78
N ALA A 36 4.72 -4.95 7.26
CA ALA A 36 4.79 -6.20 6.49
C ALA A 36 3.38 -6.62 5.99
N ARG A 37 2.39 -6.50 6.88
CA ARG A 37 0.96 -6.70 6.61
C ARG A 37 0.19 -5.42 6.97
N PRO A 38 -0.19 -4.56 6.02
CA PRO A 38 -0.84 -3.28 6.30
C PRO A 38 -2.36 -3.45 6.56
N VAL A 39 -2.73 -4.31 7.51
CA VAL A 39 -4.12 -4.69 7.79
C VAL A 39 -4.98 -3.47 8.12
N GLY A 40 -4.47 -2.55 8.94
CA GLY A 40 -5.19 -1.32 9.29
C GLY A 40 -5.53 -0.47 8.07
N SER A 41 -4.58 -0.28 7.15
CA SER A 41 -4.82 0.45 5.91
C SER A 41 -5.83 -0.27 5.01
N VAL A 42 -5.76 -1.60 4.91
CA VAL A 42 -6.73 -2.39 4.14
C VAL A 42 -8.14 -2.24 4.70
N VAL A 43 -8.31 -2.37 6.02
CA VAL A 43 -9.62 -2.22 6.68
C VAL A 43 -10.19 -0.83 6.44
N LEU A 44 -9.40 0.22 6.64
CA LEU A 44 -9.87 1.60 6.41
C LEU A 44 -10.26 1.86 4.96
N GLN A 45 -9.54 1.31 3.98
CA GLN A 45 -9.88 1.46 2.56
C GLN A 45 -11.13 0.66 2.18
N VAL A 46 -11.34 -0.53 2.74
CA VAL A 46 -12.58 -1.29 2.55
C VAL A 46 -13.76 -0.53 3.16
N LEU A 47 -13.62 0.01 4.37
CA LEU A 47 -14.66 0.80 5.01
C LEU A 47 -14.97 2.08 4.22
N ALA A 48 -13.97 2.78 3.70
CA ALA A 48 -14.16 3.94 2.84
C ALA A 48 -14.90 3.57 1.54
N LEU A 49 -14.54 2.46 0.90
CA LEU A 49 -15.22 1.96 -0.29
C LEU A 49 -16.70 1.65 -0.02
N LEU A 50 -16.99 0.93 1.06
CA LEU A 50 -18.37 0.59 1.45
C LEU A 50 -19.18 1.85 1.81
N ALA A 51 -18.59 2.80 2.52
CA ALA A 51 -19.22 4.07 2.86
C ALA A 51 -19.55 4.90 1.60
N ALA A 52 -18.65 4.92 0.60
CA ALA A 52 -18.90 5.59 -0.66
C ALA A 52 -20.06 4.97 -1.45
N ILE A 53 -20.14 3.63 -1.50
CA ILE A 53 -21.26 2.92 -2.12
C ILE A 53 -22.57 3.23 -1.37
N ALA A 54 -22.55 3.19 -0.04
CA ALA A 54 -23.70 3.52 0.78
C ALA A 54 -24.18 4.96 0.57
N ALA A 55 -23.26 5.93 0.43
CA ALA A 55 -23.58 7.33 0.15
C ALA A 55 -24.37 7.47 -1.16
N LEU A 56 -23.95 6.76 -2.21
CA LEU A 56 -24.65 6.76 -3.50
C LEU A 56 -26.04 6.11 -3.41
N ILE A 57 -26.18 5.01 -2.65
CA ILE A 57 -27.48 4.36 -2.43
C ILE A 57 -28.43 5.27 -1.65
N VAL A 58 -27.95 6.01 -0.65
CA VAL A 58 -28.77 6.95 0.12
C VAL A 58 -29.21 8.12 -0.77
N ALA A 59 -28.33 8.62 -1.64
CA ALA A 59 -28.67 9.73 -2.53
C ALA A 59 -29.79 9.42 -3.52
N THR A 60 -29.97 8.16 -3.94
CA THR A 60 -31.09 7.77 -4.82
C THR A 60 -32.42 7.63 -4.08
N ARG A 61 -32.40 7.52 -2.76
CA ARG A 61 -33.59 7.27 -1.92
C ARG A 61 -34.13 8.53 -1.24
N VAL A 62 -33.32 9.58 -1.12
CA VAL A 62 -33.70 10.80 -0.41
C VAL A 62 -33.84 11.95 -1.40
N ALA A 63 -35.09 12.35 -1.65
CA ALA A 63 -35.41 13.50 -2.50
C ALA A 63 -34.77 14.79 -1.96
N GLY A 64 -34.22 15.62 -2.85
CA GLY A 64 -33.53 16.86 -2.49
C GLY A 64 -32.07 16.70 -2.06
N THR A 65 -31.51 15.48 -2.13
CA THR A 65 -30.07 15.27 -1.91
C THR A 65 -29.25 15.93 -3.02
N SER A 66 -28.19 16.64 -2.64
CA SER A 66 -27.25 17.20 -3.62
C SER A 66 -26.42 16.08 -4.26
N LEU A 67 -26.73 15.79 -5.52
CA LEU A 67 -26.02 14.76 -6.29
C LEU A 67 -24.56 15.12 -6.51
N GLY A 68 -24.25 16.38 -6.85
CA GLY A 68 -22.86 16.83 -7.04
C GLY A 68 -22.02 16.69 -5.78
N ALA A 69 -22.56 17.12 -4.63
CA ALA A 69 -21.88 17.02 -3.34
C ALA A 69 -21.76 15.57 -2.82
N THR A 70 -22.48 14.61 -3.40
CA THR A 70 -22.38 13.20 -3.04
C THR A 70 -21.49 12.42 -4.01
N ILE A 71 -21.72 12.57 -5.31
CA ILE A 71 -21.08 11.78 -6.37
C ILE A 71 -19.59 12.08 -6.40
N ALA A 72 -19.19 13.35 -6.39
CA ALA A 72 -17.78 13.72 -6.51
C ALA A 72 -16.92 13.09 -5.40
N PRO A 73 -17.20 13.27 -4.09
CA PRO A 73 -16.38 12.67 -3.05
C PRO A 73 -16.52 11.13 -3.00
N SER A 74 -17.71 10.57 -3.27
CA SER A 74 -17.88 9.11 -3.30
C SER A 74 -17.05 8.47 -4.42
N ALA A 75 -17.04 9.07 -5.61
CA ALA A 75 -16.23 8.60 -6.73
C ALA A 75 -14.73 8.68 -6.40
N THR A 76 -14.26 9.78 -5.79
CA THR A 76 -12.87 9.89 -5.31
C THR A 76 -12.53 8.77 -4.33
N ALA A 77 -13.39 8.51 -3.34
CA ALA A 77 -13.18 7.45 -2.37
C ALA A 77 -13.08 6.07 -3.04
N MET A 78 -13.99 5.77 -3.98
CA MET A 78 -14.00 4.51 -4.72
C MET A 78 -12.73 4.31 -5.55
N VAL A 79 -12.29 5.34 -6.29
CA VAL A 79 -11.08 5.28 -7.13
C VAL A 79 -9.84 5.08 -6.25
N LEU A 80 -9.68 5.86 -5.19
CA LEU A 80 -8.51 5.77 -4.31
C LEU A 80 -8.46 4.42 -3.57
N SER A 81 -9.59 3.98 -3.00
CA SER A 81 -9.66 2.71 -2.29
C SER A 81 -9.43 1.53 -3.22
N GLY A 82 -10.05 1.56 -4.41
CA GLY A 82 -9.89 0.54 -5.44
C GLY A 82 -8.45 0.45 -5.93
N LEU A 83 -7.84 1.58 -6.26
CA LEU A 83 -6.43 1.65 -6.65
C LEU A 83 -5.52 1.12 -5.56
N PHE A 84 -5.74 1.52 -4.31
CA PHE A 84 -4.93 1.06 -3.18
C PHE A 84 -4.97 -0.46 -3.02
N LEU A 85 -6.18 -1.05 -3.03
CA LEU A 85 -6.37 -2.50 -2.89
C LEU A 85 -5.80 -3.26 -4.09
N TYR A 86 -5.97 -2.71 -5.30
CA TYR A 86 -5.36 -3.28 -6.51
C TYR A 86 -3.82 -3.29 -6.42
N LEU A 87 -3.19 -2.17 -6.05
CA LEU A 87 -1.73 -2.11 -5.92
C LEU A 87 -1.21 -3.08 -4.86
N LEU A 88 -1.93 -3.24 -3.75
CA LEU A 88 -1.60 -4.25 -2.75
C LEU A 88 -1.76 -5.69 -3.26
N SER A 89 -2.74 -5.97 -4.11
CA SER A 89 -2.92 -7.32 -4.68
C SER A 89 -1.80 -7.69 -5.65
N GLN A 90 -1.20 -6.71 -6.33
CA GLN A 90 -0.04 -6.91 -7.20
C GLN A 90 1.27 -7.10 -6.43
N ARG A 91 1.28 -6.87 -5.11
CA ARG A 91 2.49 -6.93 -4.28
C ARG A 91 2.95 -8.38 -4.05
N LYS A 92 3.93 -8.84 -4.83
CA LYS A 92 4.74 -10.03 -4.50
C LYS A 92 5.89 -9.65 -3.57
N THR A 93 5.62 -9.42 -2.29
CA THR A 93 6.72 -9.24 -1.32
C THR A 93 7.18 -10.58 -0.82
N PRO A 94 8.48 -10.92 -0.96
CA PRO A 94 9.04 -12.06 -0.25
C PRO A 94 9.00 -11.70 1.25
N VAL A 95 7.97 -12.17 1.94
CA VAL A 95 7.87 -12.06 3.40
C VAL A 95 8.62 -13.25 3.99
N GLY A 96 9.93 -13.29 3.74
CA GLY A 96 10.84 -14.24 4.38
C GLY A 96 11.28 -13.70 5.73
N LYS A 97 11.54 -14.58 6.69
CA LYS A 97 12.30 -14.20 7.89
C LYS A 97 13.72 -13.86 7.44
N LEU A 98 14.30 -12.79 8.02
CA LEU A 98 15.71 -12.50 7.83
C LEU A 98 16.51 -13.70 8.36
N ALA A 99 17.34 -14.30 7.52
CA ALA A 99 18.08 -15.52 7.85
C ALA A 99 19.48 -15.25 8.41
N VAL A 100 19.79 -13.99 8.73
CA VAL A 100 21.12 -13.55 9.17
C VAL A 100 20.99 -12.55 10.32
N ALA A 101 21.89 -12.67 11.30
CA ALA A 101 22.06 -11.78 12.44
C ALA A 101 23.50 -11.25 12.49
N VAL A 102 23.74 -10.21 13.31
CA VAL A 102 25.09 -9.68 13.53
C VAL A 102 25.92 -10.74 14.27
N GLY A 103 27.06 -11.11 13.70
CA GLY A 103 27.94 -12.16 14.22
C GLY A 103 27.83 -13.48 13.44
N ASP A 104 26.80 -13.65 12.62
CA ASP A 104 26.68 -14.83 11.75
C ASP A 104 27.77 -14.84 10.68
N THR A 105 28.23 -16.03 10.33
CA THR A 105 29.05 -16.25 9.15
C THR A 105 28.26 -15.96 7.89
N LEU A 106 28.92 -15.37 6.88
CA LEU A 106 28.30 -15.15 5.57
C LEU A 106 27.83 -16.50 5.00
N LEU A 107 26.55 -16.58 4.62
CA LEU A 107 26.02 -17.79 3.97
C LEU A 107 26.67 -17.95 2.59
N PRO A 108 27.14 -19.17 2.24
CA PRO A 108 27.75 -19.41 0.95
C PRO A 108 26.74 -19.18 -0.18
N PHE A 109 27.15 -18.46 -1.22
CA PHE A 109 26.36 -18.25 -2.42
C PHE A 109 27.23 -18.19 -3.66
N THR A 110 26.66 -18.65 -4.78
CA THR A 110 27.26 -18.51 -6.11
C THR A 110 26.38 -17.63 -6.99
N SER A 111 27.00 -16.89 -7.89
CA SER A 111 26.31 -16.02 -8.84
C SER A 111 27.15 -15.82 -10.10
N LYS A 112 26.72 -14.90 -10.96
CA LYS A 112 27.52 -14.37 -12.06
C LYS A 112 27.88 -12.92 -11.76
N ASP A 113 29.10 -12.51 -12.11
CA ASP A 113 29.50 -11.11 -12.04
C ASP A 113 28.94 -10.28 -13.21
N GLN A 114 29.29 -8.99 -13.27
CA GLN A 114 28.87 -8.10 -14.36
C GLN A 114 29.35 -8.51 -15.76
N ARG A 115 30.34 -9.42 -15.87
CA ARG A 115 30.87 -9.95 -17.14
C ARG A 115 30.33 -11.34 -17.46
N GLY A 116 29.44 -11.88 -16.62
CA GLY A 116 28.91 -13.23 -16.75
C GLY A 116 29.85 -14.32 -16.23
N ALA A 117 30.98 -13.96 -15.62
CA ALA A 117 31.91 -14.92 -15.05
C ALA A 117 31.35 -15.48 -13.72
N PRO A 118 31.62 -16.76 -13.40
CA PRO A 118 31.22 -17.33 -12.12
C PRO A 118 31.79 -16.56 -10.94
N PHE A 119 30.94 -16.27 -9.96
CA PHE A 119 31.30 -15.65 -8.69
C PHE A 119 30.97 -16.60 -7.54
N ASP A 120 31.91 -16.80 -6.63
CA ASP A 120 31.73 -17.53 -5.37
C ASP A 120 32.01 -16.60 -4.19
N SER A 121 31.09 -16.60 -3.23
CA SER A 121 31.23 -15.94 -1.93
C SER A 121 32.55 -16.24 -1.19
N ALA A 122 33.14 -17.42 -1.36
CA ALA A 122 34.43 -17.79 -0.75
C ALA A 122 35.57 -16.86 -1.18
N SER A 123 35.47 -16.20 -2.34
CA SER A 123 36.43 -15.19 -2.80
C SER A 123 36.45 -13.90 -1.95
N LEU A 124 35.48 -13.75 -1.03
CA LEU A 124 35.35 -12.63 -0.10
C LEU A 124 36.04 -12.89 1.24
N ASP A 125 36.57 -14.10 1.49
CA ASP A 125 37.21 -14.44 2.76
C ASP A 125 38.35 -13.47 3.12
N GLY A 126 38.37 -13.06 4.39
CA GLY A 126 39.32 -12.08 4.91
C GLY A 126 39.08 -10.63 4.48
N LYS A 127 38.06 -10.34 3.65
CA LYS A 127 37.74 -8.98 3.19
C LYS A 127 36.56 -8.39 3.95
N ARG A 128 36.62 -7.08 4.22
CA ARG A 128 35.44 -6.32 4.66
C ARG A 128 34.60 -5.97 3.44
N VAL A 129 33.38 -6.48 3.40
CA VAL A 129 32.49 -6.38 2.24
C VAL A 129 31.13 -5.81 2.64
N LEU A 130 30.53 -5.03 1.74
CA LEU A 130 29.15 -4.57 1.83
C LEU A 130 28.34 -5.26 0.75
N LEU A 131 27.42 -6.14 1.16
CA LEU A 131 26.46 -6.76 0.25
C LEU A 131 25.22 -5.88 0.12
N LYS A 132 24.97 -5.38 -1.09
CA LYS A 132 23.81 -4.54 -1.40
C LYS A 132 22.89 -5.26 -2.38
N PHE A 133 21.66 -5.51 -1.94
CA PHE A 133 20.64 -6.17 -2.75
C PHE A 133 19.75 -5.15 -3.44
N PHE A 134 19.55 -5.32 -4.74
CA PHE A 134 18.66 -4.49 -5.55
C PHE A 134 17.46 -5.33 -6.01
N ARG A 135 16.27 -4.72 -6.06
CA ARG A 135 15.03 -5.39 -6.54
C ARG A 135 14.85 -5.31 -8.06
N GLY A 136 15.87 -4.88 -8.79
CA GLY A 136 15.93 -4.79 -10.24
C GLY A 136 17.36 -4.47 -10.69
N HIS A 137 17.73 -4.95 -11.87
CA HIS A 137 18.95 -4.54 -12.57
C HIS A 137 18.58 -3.34 -13.43
N TRP A 138 19.25 -2.22 -13.22
CA TRP A 138 19.32 -1.11 -14.17
C TRP A 138 20.67 -1.19 -14.88
#